data_AF-A0A6G4VMX5-F1
#
_entry.id   AF-A0A6G4VMX5-F1
#
_cell.length_a   1.000
_cell.length_b   1.000
_cell.length_c   1.000
_cell.angle_alpha   90.00
_cell.angle_beta   90.00
_cell.angle_gamma   90.00
#
_symmetry.space_group_name_H-M   'P 1'
#
loop_
_entity.id
_entity.type
_entity.pdbx_description
1 polymer ?
#
loop_
_entity_poly.entity_id
_entity_poly.type
_entity_poly.pdbx_seq_one_letter_code
_entity_poly.pdbx_strand_id
1 'polypeptide(L)' 'SQTTPPPASAPTPPSAPRPSSAPEPSPVSPEDDVPEDDDPDLDESALSGHELIVRELGATVVEEFSNE' A
#
# COMPACT_ATOMS: atom_id res chain seq x y z
N SER A 1 19.47 33.69 -59.52
CA SER A 1 18.84 32.70 -58.62
C SER A 1 19.93 31.96 -57.88
N GLN A 2 20.03 32.14 -56.56
CA GLN A 2 21.01 31.47 -55.72
C GLN A 2 20.33 30.26 -55.08
N THR A 3 20.83 29.06 -55.36
CA THR A 3 20.25 27.80 -54.86
C THR A 3 20.90 27.44 -53.53
N THR A 4 20.14 27.44 -52.44
CA THR A 4 20.59 26.99 -51.11
C THR A 4 20.69 25.47 -51.07
N PRO A 5 21.76 24.87 -50.52
CA PRO A 5 21.88 23.42 -50.37
C PRO A 5 20.95 22.89 -49.26
N PRO A 6 20.49 21.63 -49.34
CA PRO A 6 19.59 21.04 -48.35
C PRO A 6 20.30 20.77 -47.02
N PRO A 7 19.59 20.77 -45.87
CA PRO A 7 20.16 20.44 -44.59
C PRO A 7 20.57 18.95 -44.53
N ALA A 8 21.76 18.68 -44.02
CA ALA A 8 22.26 17.32 -43.81
C ALA A 8 21.57 16.67 -42.59
N SER A 9 21.10 15.44 -42.76
CA SER A 9 20.50 14.64 -41.68
C SER A 9 21.55 14.26 -40.62
N ALA A 10 21.32 14.65 -39.37
CA ALA A 10 22.13 14.21 -38.24
C ALA A 10 21.81 12.74 -37.87
N PRO A 11 22.79 11.97 -37.38
CA PRO A 11 22.56 10.59 -36.96
C PRO A 11 21.71 10.53 -35.68
N THR A 12 20.70 9.66 -35.67
CA THR A 12 19.84 9.40 -34.51
C THR A 12 20.62 8.57 -33.47
N PRO A 13 20.60 8.93 -32.18
CA PRO A 13 21.28 8.15 -31.15
C PRO A 13 20.65 6.75 -31.02
N PRO A 14 21.44 5.72 -30.65
CA PRO A 14 20.92 4.37 -30.45
C PRO A 14 19.93 4.35 -29.29
N SER A 15 18.80 3.68 -29.50
CA SER A 15 17.78 3.51 -28.46
C SER A 15 18.32 2.61 -27.35
N ALA A 16 18.29 3.10 -26.10
CA ALA A 16 18.68 2.31 -24.95
C ALA A 16 17.74 1.10 -24.75
N PRO A 17 18.24 -0.04 -24.24
CA PRO A 17 17.40 -1.19 -23.92
C PRO A 17 16.41 -0.81 -22.82
N ARG A 18 15.12 -1.08 -23.05
CA ARG A 18 14.10 -0.92 -22.02
C ARG A 18 14.22 -2.05 -21.00
N PRO A 19 14.08 -1.76 -19.69
CA PRO A 19 14.01 -2.81 -18.68
C PRO A 19 12.82 -3.73 -18.96
N SER A 20 13.02 -5.03 -18.80
CA SER A 20 11.92 -6.00 -18.84
C SER A 20 10.95 -5.72 -17.71
N SER A 21 9.66 -5.79 -18.00
CA SER A 21 8.58 -5.63 -17.03
C SER A 21 8.68 -6.72 -15.96
N ALA A 22 8.57 -6.32 -14.69
CA ALA A 22 8.41 -7.27 -13.59
C ALA A 22 7.07 -8.00 -13.72
N PRO A 23 6.97 -9.26 -13.26
CA PRO A 23 5.69 -9.97 -13.20
C PRO A 23 4.70 -9.23 -12.31
N GLU A 24 3.41 -9.26 -12.69
CA GLU A 24 2.33 -8.66 -11.92
C GLU A 24 2.07 -9.47 -10.63
N PRO A 25 1.71 -8.80 -9.52
CA PRO A 25 1.36 -9.48 -8.28
C PRO A 25 0.08 -10.31 -8.46
N SER A 26 -0.01 -11.43 -7.74
CA SER A 26 -1.22 -12.25 -7.71
C SER A 26 -2.40 -11.45 -7.14
N PRO A 27 -3.62 -11.58 -7.69
CA PRO A 27 -4.80 -10.94 -7.12
C PRO A 27 -5.09 -11.52 -5.74
N VAL A 28 -5.36 -10.63 -4.78
CA VAL A 28 -5.72 -10.96 -3.41
C VAL A 28 -7.24 -11.14 -3.33
N SER A 29 -7.72 -12.17 -2.65
CA SER A 29 -9.16 -12.35 -2.42
C SER A 29 -9.64 -11.33 -1.36
N PRO A 30 -10.91 -10.88 -1.39
CA PRO A 30 -11.43 -9.95 -0.38
C PRO A 30 -11.37 -10.45 1.06
N GLU A 31 -11.33 -11.77 1.25
CA GLU A 31 -11.22 -12.43 2.55
C GLU A 31 -9.78 -12.41 3.09
N ASP A 32 -8.80 -12.33 2.19
CA ASP A 32 -7.36 -12.25 2.48
C ASP A 32 -6.87 -10.80 2.55
N ASP A 33 -7.76 -9.84 2.27
CA ASP A 33 -7.48 -8.41 2.28
C ASP A 33 -7.49 -7.92 3.74
N VAL A 34 -6.29 -7.90 4.33
CA VAL A 34 -6.06 -7.39 5.68
C VAL A 34 -5.22 -6.11 5.60
N PRO A 35 -5.45 -5.14 6.50
CA PRO A 35 -4.65 -3.91 6.56
C PRO A 35 -3.14 -4.20 6.69
N GLU A 36 -2.30 -3.41 6.04
CA GLU A 36 -0.83 -3.59 6.06
C GLU A 36 -0.22 -2.96 7.32
N ASP A 37 0.64 -3.66 8.06
CA ASP A 37 1.26 -3.15 9.32
C ASP A 37 1.93 -1.74 9.23
N ASP A 38 2.25 -1.25 8.02
CA ASP A 38 2.82 0.08 7.77
C ASP A 38 1.75 1.18 7.52
N ASP A 39 0.46 0.87 7.54
CA ASP A 39 -0.63 1.83 7.35
C ASP A 39 -0.70 2.84 8.52
N PRO A 40 -0.70 4.16 8.25
CA PRO A 40 -0.64 5.18 9.30
C PRO A 40 -1.96 5.36 10.09
N ASP A 41 -3.07 4.84 9.56
CA ASP A 41 -4.36 4.74 10.23
C ASP A 41 -4.59 3.37 10.90
N LEU A 42 -3.69 2.41 10.65
CA LEU A 42 -3.52 1.24 11.49
C LEU A 42 -2.89 1.69 12.81
N ASP A 43 -3.73 2.21 13.69
CA ASP A 43 -3.31 2.54 15.03
C ASP A 43 -2.85 1.23 15.73
N GLU A 44 -1.60 1.16 16.18
CA GLU A 44 -1.16 0.15 17.16
C GLU A 44 -2.01 0.20 18.45
N SER A 45 -2.88 1.21 18.58
CA SER A 45 -3.98 1.29 19.54
C SER A 45 -5.19 0.42 19.15
N ALA A 46 -4.98 -0.86 18.90
CA ALA A 46 -5.92 -1.86 19.38
C ALA A 46 -5.91 -1.80 20.93
N LEU A 47 -6.39 -0.69 21.51
CA LEU A 47 -7.13 -0.80 22.75
C LEU A 47 -8.19 -1.83 22.42
N SER A 48 -7.93 -3.09 22.79
CA SER A 48 -8.87 -4.20 22.70
C SER A 48 -10.22 -3.60 23.05
N GLY A 49 -11.25 -3.79 22.22
CA GLY A 49 -12.51 -3.04 22.38
C GLY A 49 -12.98 -2.96 23.83
N HIS A 50 -12.64 -3.96 24.64
CA HIS A 50 -12.63 -3.96 26.10
C HIS A 50 -12.14 -2.68 26.82
N GLU A 51 -10.92 -2.18 26.57
CA GLU A 51 -10.37 -0.98 27.20
C GLU A 51 -11.08 0.30 26.72
N LEU A 52 -11.51 0.34 25.45
CA LEU A 52 -12.36 1.42 24.94
C LEU A 52 -13.73 1.42 25.60
N ILE A 53 -14.32 0.24 25.82
CA ILE A 53 -15.62 0.07 26.49
C ILE A 53 -15.54 0.53 27.95
N VAL A 54 -14.47 0.20 28.68
CA VAL A 54 -14.24 0.67 30.06
C VAL A 54 -14.10 2.19 30.12
N ARG A 55 -13.34 2.78 29.19
CA ARG A 55 -13.03 4.22 29.20
C ARG A 55 -14.20 5.10 28.72
N GLU A 56 -14.88 4.73 27.64
CA GLU A 56 -15.92 5.57 27.01
C GLU A 56 -17.27 5.43 27.71
N LEU A 57 -17.65 4.21 28.10
CA LEU A 57 -18.95 3.95 28.73
C LEU A 57 -18.87 3.96 30.27
N GLY A 58 -17.66 4.12 30.83
CA GLY A 58 -17.43 4.01 32.28
C GLY A 58 -17.73 2.60 32.82
N ALA A 59 -17.59 1.58 31.97
CA ALA A 59 -17.88 0.19 32.33
C ALA A 59 -16.81 -0.39 33.27
N THR A 60 -17.16 -1.45 34.01
CA THR A 60 -16.24 -2.17 34.90
C THR A 60 -16.18 -3.64 34.53
N VAL A 61 -14.99 -4.22 34.55
CA VAL A 61 -14.74 -5.64 34.24
C VAL A 61 -14.83 -6.44 35.53
N VAL A 62 -15.65 -7.50 35.54
CA VAL A 62 -15.75 -8.44 36.66
C VAL A 62 -15.45 -9.83 36.13
N GLU A 63 -14.51 -10.52 36.77
CA GLU A 63 -14.17 -11.90 36.45
C GLU A 63 -15.24 -12.83 37.05
N GLU A 64 -15.78 -13.73 36.22
CA GLU A 64 -16.69 -14.78 36.67
C GLU A 64 -15.90 -16.02 37.11
N PHE A 65 -16.15 -16.50 38.32
CA PHE A 65 -15.62 -17.77 38.81
C PHE A 65 -16.68 -18.87 38.70
N SER A 66 -16.36 -19.95 37.99
CA SER A 66 -17.19 -21.16 37.99
C SER A 66 -17.02 -21.89 39.32
N ASN A 67 -18.11 -22.11 40.05
CA ASN A 67 -18.09 -22.80 41.33
C ASN A 67 -18.33 -24.30 41.09
N GLU A 68 -17.26 -25.07 41.08
CA GLU A 68 -17.27 -26.54 40.96
C GLU A 68 -17.85 -27.27 42.19
#